data_AF-A0A8S3BS01-F1
#
_entry.id   AF-A0A8S3BS01-F1
#
_cell.length_a   1.000
_cell.length_b   1.000
_cell.length_c   1.000
_cell.angle_alpha   90.00
_cell.angle_beta   90.00
_cell.angle_gamma   90.00
#
_symmetry.space_group_name_H-M   'P 1'
#
loop_
_entity.id
_entity.type
_entity.pdbx_description
1 polymer ?
#
loop_
_entity_poly.entity_id
_entity_poly.type
_entity_poly.pdbx_seq_one_letter_code
_entity_poly.pdbx_strand_id
1 'polypeptide(L)' 'MAWELLVDVFKLDKSRLYATYFEGNPKVNLQPDTETQNLWKKYLPDDHILP' A
#
# COMPACT_ATOMS: atom_id res chain seq x y z
N MET A 1 -1.10 14.19 2.82
CA MET A 1 -1.00 12.70 2.86
C MET A 1 0.20 12.24 2.01
N ALA A 2 0.74 11.02 2.21
CA ALA A 2 1.88 10.54 1.42
C ALA A 2 1.58 10.45 -0.09
N TRP A 3 0.40 9.92 -0.44
CA TRP A 3 -0.07 9.82 -1.83
C TRP A 3 -0.16 11.18 -2.53
N GLU A 4 -0.81 12.14 -1.88
CA GLU A 4 -0.98 13.52 -2.37
C GLU A 4 0.37 14.20 -2.66
N LEU A 5 1.36 14.01 -1.77
CA LEU A 5 2.69 14.58 -2.00
C LEU A 5 3.37 13.96 -3.25
N LEU A 6 3.36 12.64 -3.36
CA LEU A 6 4.05 11.93 -4.44
C LEU A 6 3.37 12.15 -5.80
N VAL A 7 2.05 12.12 -5.83
CA VAL A 7 1.25 12.17 -7.06
C VAL A 7 0.81 13.58 -7.41
N ASP A 8 0.25 14.32 -6.45
CA ASP A 8 -0.36 15.62 -6.72
C ASP A 8 0.66 16.76 -6.70
N VAL A 9 1.67 16.70 -5.83
CA VAL A 9 2.74 17.72 -5.75
C VAL A 9 3.91 17.38 -6.66
N PHE A 10 4.51 16.20 -6.50
CA PHE A 10 5.70 15.80 -7.28
C PHE A 10 5.38 15.21 -8.66
N LYS A 11 4.10 14.98 -8.97
CA LYS A 11 3.66 14.50 -10.28
C LYS A 11 4.33 13.18 -10.70
N LEU A 12 4.63 12.31 -9.73
CA LEU A 12 5.14 10.99 -10.04
C LEU A 12 4.07 10.16 -10.75
N ASP A 13 4.51 9.37 -11.72
CA ASP A 13 3.65 8.43 -12.42
C ASP A 13 3.16 7.34 -11.45
N LYS A 14 1.84 7.24 -11.29
CA LYS A 14 1.17 6.27 -10.42
C LYS A 14 1.51 4.84 -10.79
N SER A 15 1.75 4.55 -12.07
CA SER A 15 2.11 3.22 -12.57
C SER A 15 3.50 2.76 -12.10
N ARG A 16 4.28 3.66 -11.49
CA ARG A 16 5.61 3.35 -10.96
C ARG A 16 5.62 3.17 -9.44
N LEU A 17 4.47 3.38 -8.80
CA LEU A 17 4.33 3.31 -7.35
C LEU A 17 3.84 1.92 -6.95
N TYR A 18 4.52 1.35 -5.95
CA TYR A 18 4.18 0.10 -5.29
C TYR A 18 4.07 0.36 -3.79
N ALA A 19 3.15 -0.33 -3.14
CA ALA A 19 2.97 -0.25 -1.70
C ALA A 19 3.08 -1.64 -1.09
N THR A 20 3.66 -1.72 0.10
CA THR A 20 3.67 -2.93 0.91
C THR A 20 2.69 -2.76 2.07
N TYR A 21 2.00 -3.82 2.46
CA TYR A 21 1.27 -3.90 3.73
C TYR A 21 1.90 -4.98 4.60
N PHE A 22 1.39 -5.17 5.81
CA PHE A 22 1.91 -6.22 6.68
C PHE A 22 1.10 -7.50 6.49
N GLU A 23 1.71 -8.57 5.97
CA GLU A 23 1.04 -9.87 5.79
C GLU A 23 0.74 -10.63 7.09
N GLY A 24 1.15 -10.10 8.24
CA GLY A 24 1.04 -10.79 9.51
C GLY A 24 2.29 -11.58 9.84
N ASN A 25 2.35 -12.08 11.07
CA ASN A 25 3.43 -12.95 11.49
C ASN A 25 2.90 -14.04 12.44
N PRO A 26 2.71 -15.28 11.93
CA PRO A 26 2.21 -16.39 12.73
C PRO A 26 3.11 -16.74 13.92
N LYS A 27 4.43 -16.50 13.83
CA LYS A 27 5.38 -16.85 14.90
C LYS A 27 5.21 -16.00 16.16
N VAL A 28 4.64 -14.80 16.00
CA VAL A 28 4.34 -13.88 17.11
C VAL A 28 2.82 -13.65 17.27
N ASN A 29 2.00 -14.50 16.63
CA ASN A 29 0.54 -14.41 16.65
C ASN A 29 -0.02 -13.04 16.24
N LEU A 30 0.62 -12.40 15.26
CA LEU A 30 0.16 -11.13 14.69
C LEU A 30 -0.59 -11.39 13.39
N GLN A 31 -1.79 -10.83 13.30
CA GLN A 31 -2.65 -10.95 12.13
C GLN A 31 -2.21 -10.03 10.99
N PRO A 32 -2.53 -10.36 9.73
CA PRO A 32 -2.31 -9.47 8.59
C PRO A 32 -3.02 -8.13 8.76
N ASP A 33 -2.36 -7.06 8.36
CA ASP A 33 -2.93 -5.72 8.28
C ASP A 33 -3.76 -5.56 7.00
N THR A 34 -4.94 -6.17 7.03
CA THR A 34 -5.94 -6.06 5.96
C THR A 34 -6.53 -4.66 5.82
N GLU A 35 -6.45 -3.82 6.87
CA GLU A 35 -6.92 -2.43 6.82
C GLU A 35 -6.02 -1.61 5.89
N THR A 36 -4.69 -1.69 6.09
CA THR A 36 -3.71 -1.02 5.23
C THR A 36 -3.80 -1.49 3.79
N GLN A 37 -3.96 -2.80 3.56
CA GLN A 37 -4.19 -3.34 2.22
C GLN A 37 -5.41 -2.70 1.54
N ASN A 38 -6.55 -2.64 2.24
CA ASN A 38 -7.79 -2.07 1.71
C ASN A 38 -7.70 -0.56 1.49
N LEU A 39 -6.90 0.15 2.28
CA LEU A 39 -6.61 1.57 2.04
C LEU A 39 -5.82 1.77 0.75
N TRP A 40 -4.79 0.96 0.51
CA TRP A 40 -3.99 1.05 -0.72
C TRP A 40 -4.80 0.72 -1.98
N LYS A 41 -5.77 -0.21 -1.91
CA LYS A 41 -6.68 -0.54 -3.02
C LYS A 41 -7.51 0.65 -3.52
N LYS A 42 -7.65 1.73 -2.73
CA LYS A 42 -8.32 2.97 -3.16
C LYS A 42 -7.46 3.80 -4.11
N TYR A 43 -6.15 3.56 -4.14
CA TYR A 43 -5.17 4.40 -4.86
C TYR A 43 -4.36 3.62 -5.91
N LEU A 44 -4.10 2.34 -5.65
CA LEU A 44 -3.26 1.45 -6.46
C LEU A 44 -4.04 0.22 -6.92
N PRO A 45 -3.69 -0.35 -8.10
CA PRO A 45 -4.21 -1.63 -8.54
C PRO A 45 -3.67 -2.78 -7.66
N ASP A 46 -4.38 -3.92 -7.62
CA ASP A 46 -4.05 -5.05 -6.73
C ASP A 46 -2.65 -5.65 -6.98
N ASP A 47 -2.17 -5.62 -8.22
CA ASP A 47 -0.84 -6.09 -8.62
C ASP A 47 0.32 -5.20 -8.12
N HIS A 48 0.01 -4.01 -7.60
CA HIS A 48 0.98 -3.07 -7.04
C HIS A 48 0.99 -3.04 -5.50
N ILE A 49 0.18 -3.90 -4.86
CA ILE A 49 0.04 -3.98 -3.40
C ILE A 49 0.60 -5.32 -2.92
N LEU A 50 1.73 -5.27 -2.20
CA LEU A 50 2.51 -6.45 -1.84
C LEU A 50 2.41 -6.76 -0.33
N PRO A 51 2.30 -8.05 0.05
CA PRO A 51 2.34 -8.51 1.45
C PRO A 51 3.70 -8.34 2.14
#